data_AF-A0A523T0N8-F1
#
_entry.id   AF-A0A523T0N8-F1
#
_cell.length_a   1.000
_cell.length_b   1.000
_cell.length_c   1.000
_cell.angle_alpha   90.00
_cell.angle_beta   90.00
_cell.angle_gamma   90.00
#
_symmetry.space_group_name_H-M   'P 1'
#
loop_
_entity.id
_entity.type
_entity.pdbx_description
1 polymer ?
#
loop_
_entity_poly.entity_id
_entity_poly.type
_entity_poly.pdbx_seq_one_letter_code
_entity_poly.pdbx_strand_id
1 'polypeptide(L)'
;MAVDRVKIAGYEMQIRHDTTPDRLARLASWIDKLVREKKEKFGNISVARCALLVALDLADKLDEQRGLFEEDVAEKVRRLVRGIDEVI
;
A
#
# COMPACT_ATOMS: atom_id res chain seq x y z
N MET A 1 18.98 -3.78 -5.50
CA MET A 1 18.68 -2.44 -6.04
C MET A 1 18.92 -2.36 -7.54
N ALA A 2 17.83 -2.39 -8.30
CA ALA A 2 17.78 -2.05 -9.72
C ALA A 2 17.15 -0.66 -9.92
N VAL A 3 17.31 -0.08 -11.12
CA VAL A 3 16.69 1.19 -11.50
C VAL A 3 15.95 1.00 -12.82
N ASP A 4 14.63 1.10 -12.77
CA ASP A 4 13.76 0.93 -13.94
C ASP A 4 12.97 2.20 -14.24
N ARG A 5 12.68 2.43 -15.53
CA ARG A 5 11.78 3.50 -15.97
C ARG A 5 10.36 2.97 -15.97
N VAL A 6 9.46 3.74 -15.36
CA VAL A 6 8.03 3.45 -15.36
C VAL A 6 7.22 4.69 -15.70
N LYS A 7 6.03 4.47 -16.25
CA LYS A 7 5.05 5.51 -16.49
C LYS A 7 3.91 5.36 -15.49
N ILE A 8 3.66 6.41 -14.71
CA ILE A 8 2.59 6.47 -13.72
C ILE A 8 1.83 7.78 -13.89
N ALA A 9 0.52 7.70 -14.06
CA ALA A 9 -0.42 8.80 -14.20
C ALA A 9 -0.03 9.78 -15.33
N GLY A 10 0.58 9.25 -16.39
CA GLY A 10 1.09 10.03 -17.52
C GLY A 10 2.50 10.59 -17.33
N TYR A 11 3.11 10.44 -16.15
CA TYR A 11 4.47 10.88 -15.84
C TYR A 11 5.45 9.71 -15.98
N GLU A 12 6.52 9.91 -16.74
CA GLU A 12 7.64 8.99 -16.76
C GLU A 12 8.63 9.30 -15.64
N MET A 13 9.05 8.27 -14.93
CA MET A 13 9.96 8.40 -13.79
C MET A 13 10.90 7.20 -13.67
N GLN A 14 12.08 7.45 -13.10
CA GLN A 14 13.02 6.40 -12.73
C GLN A 14 12.78 6.02 -11.27
N ILE A 15 12.55 4.74 -11.01
CA ILE A 15 12.33 4.22 -9.67
C ILE A 15 13.46 3.25 -9.32
N ARG A 16 14.03 3.44 -8.13
CA ARG A 16 14.94 2.47 -7.51
C ARG A 16 14.12 1.45 -6.74
N HIS A 17 14.36 0.17 -6.94
CA HIS A 17 13.61 -0.88 -6.25
C HIS A 17 14.45 -2.15 -6.01
N ASP A 18 14.01 -2.95 -5.04
CA ASP A 18 14.55 -4.28 -4.76
C ASP A 18 13.62 -5.40 -5.24
N THR A 19 12.53 -5.04 -5.91
CA THR A 19 11.55 -5.99 -6.44
C THR A 19 11.85 -6.39 -7.89
N THR A 20 11.13 -7.37 -8.43
CA THR A 20 11.27 -7.74 -9.85
C THR A 20 10.63 -6.69 -10.76
N PRO A 21 11.15 -6.47 -11.97
CA PRO A 21 10.57 -5.52 -12.92
C PRO A 21 9.08 -5.77 -13.18
N ASP A 22 8.66 -7.04 -13.28
CA ASP A 22 7.24 -7.40 -13.46
C ASP A 22 6.37 -6.95 -12.29
N ARG A 23 6.87 -7.06 -11.06
CA ARG A 23 6.12 -6.61 -9.88
C ARG A 23 6.03 -5.08 -9.86
N LEU A 24 7.09 -4.38 -10.22
CA LEU A 24 7.06 -2.92 -10.34
C LEU A 24 6.06 -2.46 -11.41
N ALA A 25 6.05 -3.10 -12.59
CA ALA A 25 5.11 -2.79 -13.66
C ALA A 25 3.65 -3.00 -13.24
N ARG A 26 3.35 -4.09 -12.51
CA ARG A 26 2.02 -4.34 -11.94
C ARG A 26 1.61 -3.25 -10.94
N LEU A 27 2.52 -2.82 -10.07
CA LEU A 27 2.26 -1.74 -9.12
C LEU A 27 1.98 -0.41 -9.83
N ALA A 28 2.79 -0.05 -10.83
CA ALA A 28 2.57 1.15 -11.64
C ALA A 28 1.20 1.13 -12.33
N SER A 29 0.85 0.00 -12.97
CA SER A 29 -0.45 -0.17 -13.61
C SER A 29 -1.63 -0.08 -12.63
N TRP A 30 -1.45 -0.57 -11.41
CA TRP A 30 -2.49 -0.49 -10.38
C TRP A 30 -2.68 0.95 -9.89
N ILE A 31 -1.59 1.68 -9.63
CA ILE A 31 -1.64 3.10 -9.25
C ILE A 31 -2.35 3.92 -10.33
N ASP A 32 -2.05 3.68 -11.62
CA ASP A 32 -2.72 4.34 -12.74
C ASP A 32 -4.23 4.16 -12.72
N LYS A 33 -4.68 2.93 -12.45
CA LYS A 33 -6.10 2.62 -12.33
C LYS A 33 -6.75 3.43 -11.20
N LEU A 34 -6.12 3.47 -10.02
CA LEU A 34 -6.63 4.21 -8.87
C LEU A 34 -6.69 5.71 -9.13
N VAL A 35 -5.66 6.28 -9.78
CA VAL A 35 -5.63 7.71 -10.13
C VAL A 35 -6.75 8.05 -11.10
N ARG A 36 -7.00 7.20 -12.10
CA ARG A 36 -8.12 7.36 -13.03
C ARG A 36 -9.46 7.30 -12.33
N GLU A 37 -9.68 6.32 -11.44
CA GLU A 37 -10.91 6.21 -10.65
C GLU A 37 -11.16 7.47 -9.79
N LYS A 38 -10.11 8.02 -9.16
CA LYS A 38 -10.22 9.30 -8.43
C LYS A 38 -10.54 10.46 -9.38
N LYS A 39 -9.92 10.51 -10.55
CA LYS A 39 -10.17 11.55 -11.55
C LYS A 39 -11.62 11.52 -12.06
N GLU A 40 -12.16 10.33 -12.29
CA GLU A 40 -13.56 10.11 -12.66
C GLU A 40 -14.51 10.53 -11.54
N LYS A 41 -14.20 10.15 -10.29
CA LYS A 41 -15.03 10.47 -9.11
C LYS A 41 -15.09 11.96 -8.79
N PHE A 42 -13.96 12.67 -8.87
CA PHE A 42 -13.84 14.06 -8.42
C PHE A 42 -13.82 15.08 -9.56
N GLY A 43 -13.75 14.63 -10.83
CA GLY A 43 -13.92 15.41 -12.06
C GLY A 43 -12.87 16.51 -12.29
N ASN A 44 -12.87 17.53 -11.45
CA ASN A 44 -12.20 18.82 -11.69
C ASN A 44 -10.86 18.99 -10.95
N ILE A 45 -10.33 17.95 -10.31
CA ILE A 45 -9.02 18.01 -9.62
C ILE A 45 -7.87 17.59 -10.54
N SER A 46 -6.67 18.12 -10.30
CA SER A 46 -5.49 17.78 -11.09
C SER A 46 -5.06 16.31 -10.86
N VAL A 47 -4.38 15.73 -11.85
CA VAL A 47 -3.82 14.36 -11.75
C VAL A 47 -2.89 14.22 -10.54
N ALA A 48 -2.10 15.26 -10.25
CA ALA A 48 -1.23 15.27 -9.07
C ALA A 48 -2.03 15.20 -7.75
N ARG A 49 -3.16 15.92 -7.65
CA ARG A 49 -4.04 15.82 -6.48
C ARG A 49 -4.71 14.44 -6.40
N CYS A 50 -5.12 13.85 -7.52
CA CYS A 50 -5.61 12.47 -7.54
C CYS A 50 -4.55 11.50 -7.01
N ALA A 51 -3.30 11.62 -7.47
CA ALA A 51 -2.20 10.77 -7.00
C ALA A 51 -1.94 10.93 -5.49
N LEU A 52 -2.04 12.15 -4.96
CA LEU A 52 -1.92 12.39 -3.52
C LEU A 52 -3.06 11.71 -2.73
N LEU A 53 -4.29 11.79 -3.21
CA LEU A 53 -5.44 11.10 -2.60
C LEU A 53 -5.27 9.57 -2.63
N VAL A 54 -4.77 9.03 -3.74
CA VAL A 54 -4.44 7.59 -3.83
C VAL A 54 -3.36 7.22 -2.81
N ALA A 55 -2.32 8.03 -2.67
CA ALA A 55 -1.26 7.77 -1.69
C ALA A 55 -1.79 7.78 -0.25
N LEU A 56 -2.68 8.73 0.08
CA LEU A 56 -3.34 8.81 1.38
C LEU A 56 -4.22 7.58 1.66
N ASP A 57 -5.10 7.21 0.72
CA ASP A 57 -5.96 6.02 0.86
C ASP A 57 -5.14 4.73 1.04
N LEU A 58 -4.00 4.61 0.35
CA LEU A 58 -3.12 3.45 0.48
C LEU A 58 -2.40 3.45 1.83
N ALA A 59 -1.95 4.61 2.30
CA ALA A 59 -1.32 4.74 3.61
C ALA A 59 -2.30 4.39 4.74
N ASP A 60 -3.55 4.86 4.64
CA ASP A 60 -4.63 4.58 5.60
C ASP A 60 -4.93 3.07 5.68
N LYS A 61 -5.11 2.41 4.53
CA LYS A 61 -5.31 0.95 4.48
C LYS A 61 -4.13 0.16 5.04
N LEU A 62 -2.90 0.63 4.82
CA LEU A 62 -1.71 0.00 5.38
C LEU A 62 -1.66 0.17 6.90
N ASP A 63 -2.07 1.32 7.41
CA ASP A 63 -2.15 1.58 8.85
C ASP A 63 -3.21 0.71 9.53
N GLU A 64 -4.41 0.62 8.93
CA GLU A 64 -5.48 -0.30 9.39
C GLU A 64 -5.00 -1.76 9.43
N GLN A 65 -4.31 -2.22 8.37
CA GLN A 65 -3.77 -3.58 8.32
C GLN A 65 -2.70 -3.83 9.38
N ARG A 66 -1.87 -2.83 9.69
CA ARG A 66 -0.87 -2.93 10.76
C ARG A 66 -1.54 -3.03 12.13
N GLY A 67 -2.53 -2.19 12.40
CA GLY A 67 -3.30 -2.24 13.65
C GLY A 67 -3.94 -3.61 13.87
N LEU A 68 -4.63 -4.15 12.86
CA LEU A 68 -5.25 -5.48 12.94
C LEU A 68 -4.21 -6.58 13.20
N PHE A 69 -3.05 -6.52 12.54
CA PHE A 69 -1.99 -7.49 12.76
C PHE A 69 -1.40 -7.41 14.17
N GLU A 70 -1.17 -6.20 14.68
CA GLU A 70 -0.66 -5.98 16.04
C GLU A 70 -1.65 -6.48 17.09
N GLU A 71 -2.95 -6.25 16.91
CA GLU A 71 -4.00 -6.76 17.78
C GLU A 71 -4.08 -8.29 17.78
N ASP A 72 -4.09 -8.91 16.60
CA ASP A 72 -4.12 -10.38 16.44
C ASP A 72 -2.91 -11.05 17.10
N VAL A 73 -1.72 -10.47 16.92
CA VAL A 73 -0.48 -10.95 17.54
C VAL A 73 -0.56 -10.80 19.04
N ALA A 74 -1.00 -9.64 19.55
CA ALA A 74 -1.15 -9.40 20.98
C ALA A 74 -2.19 -10.33 21.63
N GLU A 75 -3.26 -10.68 20.92
CA GLU A 75 -4.25 -11.64 21.40
C GLU A 75 -3.66 -13.06 21.44
N LYS A 76 -2.98 -13.50 20.38
CA LYS A 76 -2.31 -14.81 20.35
C LYS A 76 -1.26 -14.93 21.45
N VAL A 77 -0.45 -13.91 21.68
CA VAL A 77 0.52 -13.86 22.79
C VAL A 77 -0.20 -13.96 24.14
N ARG A 78 -1.29 -13.21 24.36
CA ARG A 78 -2.09 -13.30 25.60
C ARG A 78 -2.73 -14.66 25.82
N ARG A 79 -3.11 -15.38 24.76
CA ARG A 79 -3.62 -16.76 24.87
C ARG A 79 -2.49 -17.74 25.21
N LEU A 80 -1.32 -17.59 24.59
CA LEU A 80 -0.14 -18.39 24.89
C LEU A 80 0.32 -18.22 26.34
N VAL A 81 0.41 -16.99 26.85
CA VAL A 81 0.79 -16.72 28.25
C VAL A 81 -0.19 -17.38 29.22
N ARG A 82 -1.50 -17.22 29.00
CA ARG A 82 -2.53 -17.88 29.83
C ARG A 82 -2.42 -19.41 29.80
N GLY A 83 -2.17 -20.00 28.64
CA GLY A 83 -2.01 -21.45 28.52
C GLY A 83 -0.75 -21.99 29.21
N ILE A 84 0.28 -21.15 29.40
CA ILE A 84 1.47 -21.52 30.19
C ILE A 84 1.15 -21.46 31.69
N ASP A 85 0.42 -20.42 32.14
CA ASP A 85 0.03 -20.27 33.54
C ASP A 85 -0.95 -21.36 34.01
N GLU A 86 -1.76 -21.94 33.12
CA GLU A 86 -2.68 -23.06 33.46
C GLU A 86 -1.99 -24.43 33.57
N VAL A 87 -0.74 -24.56 33.11
CA VAL A 87 0.01 -25.82 33.08
C VAL A 87 1.05 -25.93 34.22
N ILE A 88 1.31 -24.83 34.93
CA ILE A 88 2.18 -24.76 36.12
C ILE A 88 1.32 -24.84 37.38
#